data_AF-A0A9W8GPE1-F1
#
_entry.id   AF-A0A9W8GPE1-F1
#
_cell.length_a   1.000
_cell.length_b   1.000
_cell.length_c   1.000
_cell.angle_alpha   90.00
_cell.angle_beta   90.00
_cell.angle_gamma   90.00
#
_symmetry.space_group_name_H-M   'P 1'
#
loop_
_entity.id
_entity.type
_entity.pdbx_description
1 polymer ?
#
loop_
_entity_poly.entity_id
_entity_poly.type
_entity_poly.pdbx_seq_one_letter_code
_entity_poly.pdbx_strand_id
1 'polypeptide(L)'
;MSGTNGDIEVTTGSLHHRVSAYSGARHDDSFEAKDNVYEEKHIGTDGSPNSIREHEEPKLKRRLKGRQMGMIAIGGTIGTGLFIGSGTTLATAGPAGSLVAYLVIGSM
;
A
#
# COMPACT_ATOMS: atom_id res chain seq x y z
N MET A 1 32.57 53.66 33.28
CA MET A 1 33.29 52.36 33.23
C MET A 1 32.59 51.40 34.16
N SER A 2 32.27 50.20 33.67
CA SER A 2 31.59 49.08 34.36
C SER A 2 30.15 49.36 34.79
N GLY A 3 29.13 48.70 34.21
CA GLY A 3 28.93 47.25 34.29
C GLY A 3 28.11 47.00 35.56
N THR A 4 26.83 46.71 35.48
CA THR A 4 26.33 45.38 35.12
C THR A 4 24.86 45.49 34.71
N ASN A 5 24.55 44.83 33.60
CA ASN A 5 23.20 44.53 33.19
C ASN A 5 22.55 43.70 34.31
N GLY A 6 21.62 44.31 35.04
CA GLY A 6 20.75 43.62 35.98
C GLY A 6 19.54 43.16 35.20
N ASP A 7 19.72 42.03 34.52
CA ASP A 7 18.72 41.35 33.72
C ASP A 7 17.39 41.29 34.48
N ILE A 8 16.33 41.86 33.90
CA ILE A 8 14.97 41.63 34.36
C ILE A 8 14.73 40.15 34.10
N GLU A 9 14.80 39.36 35.18
CA GLU A 9 14.56 37.93 35.17
C GLU A 9 13.09 37.69 34.76
N VAL A 10 12.90 37.51 33.45
CA VAL A 10 11.65 37.04 32.87
C VAL A 10 11.44 35.62 33.37
N THR A 11 10.85 35.50 34.57
CA THR A 11 10.37 34.25 35.16
C THR A 11 9.15 33.80 34.35
N THR A 12 9.41 33.32 33.14
CA THR A 12 8.46 32.57 32.34
C THR A 12 8.26 31.27 33.09
N GLY A 13 7.12 31.17 33.79
CA GLY A 13 6.68 29.94 34.43
C GLY A 13 6.78 28.79 33.43
N SER A 14 7.69 27.88 33.72
CA SER A 14 7.90 26.62 33.03
C SER A 14 6.59 25.82 33.03
N LEU A 15 5.77 26.00 32.00
CA LEU A 15 4.69 25.10 31.67
C LEU A 15 5.33 23.83 31.11
N HIS A 16 5.58 22.89 32.02
CA HIS A 16 6.07 21.56 31.76
C HIS A 16 5.01 20.74 31.01
N HIS A 17 4.77 21.07 29.75
CA HIS A 17 3.96 20.25 28.86
C HIS A 17 4.86 19.12 28.33
N ARG A 18 5.01 18.06 29.13
CA ARG A 18 5.58 16.80 28.67
C ARG A 18 4.64 16.25 27.61
N VAL A 19 4.94 16.54 26.36
CA VAL A 19 4.36 15.85 25.20
C VAL A 19 4.62 14.37 25.45
N SER A 20 3.54 13.66 25.77
CA SER A 20 3.51 12.21 25.90
C SER A 20 4.12 11.65 24.63
N ALA A 21 5.29 11.02 24.78
CA ALA A 21 6.01 10.45 23.68
C ALA A 21 5.05 9.50 22.94
N TYR A 22 4.80 9.81 21.66
CA TYR A 22 4.09 8.93 20.76
C TYR A 22 4.99 7.71 20.51
N SER A 23 5.00 6.78 21.46
CA SER A 23 5.61 5.46 21.34
C SER A 23 4.65 4.55 20.56
N GLY A 24 4.35 4.96 19.32
CA GLY A 24 3.71 4.10 18.35
C GLY A 24 4.75 3.10 17.87
N ALA A 25 4.61 1.86 18.32
CA ALA A 25 5.41 0.73 17.88
C ALA A 25 5.48 0.73 16.35
N ARG A 26 6.72 0.82 15.86
CA ARG A 26 7.08 0.59 14.47
C ARG A 26 6.42 -0.73 14.06
N HIS A 27 5.44 -0.65 13.18
CA HIS A 27 4.97 -1.82 12.47
C HIS A 27 6.17 -2.27 11.63
N ASP A 28 6.84 -3.29 12.15
CA ASP A 28 7.87 -4.00 11.44
C ASP A 28 7.13 -4.77 10.35
N ASP A 29 7.16 -4.27 9.12
CA ASP A 29 6.57 -4.90 7.94
C ASP A 29 7.40 -6.12 7.54
N SER A 30 7.73 -6.98 8.50
CA SER A 30 8.14 -8.35 8.31
C SER A 30 6.91 -9.16 7.93
N PHE A 31 6.30 -8.77 6.81
CA PHE A 31 5.64 -9.74 5.95
C PHE A 31 6.77 -10.59 5.37
N GLU A 32 7.22 -11.52 6.21
CA GLU A 32 8.07 -12.64 5.86
C GLU A 32 7.39 -13.33 4.70
N ALA A 33 7.87 -13.01 3.51
CA ALA A 33 7.55 -13.71 2.30
C ALA A 33 8.20 -15.10 2.40
N LYS A 34 7.64 -15.93 3.29
CA LYS A 34 7.85 -17.37 3.28
C LYS A 34 7.62 -17.84 1.84
N ASP A 35 8.57 -18.65 1.40
CA ASP A 35 8.47 -19.60 0.29
C ASP A 35 7.65 -19.20 -0.95
N ASN A 36 8.28 -18.38 -1.81
CA ASN A 36 8.21 -18.70 -3.24
C ASN A 36 9.45 -19.53 -3.59
N VAL A 37 9.49 -20.75 -3.05
CA VAL A 37 10.19 -21.84 -3.73
C VAL A 37 9.36 -22.09 -4.98
N TYR A 38 9.73 -21.42 -6.08
CA TYR A 38 9.37 -21.91 -7.39
C TYR A 38 10.10 -23.23 -7.53
N GLU A 39 9.45 -24.31 -7.11
CA GLU A 39 9.85 -25.65 -7.51
C GLU A 39 9.57 -25.73 -9.00
N GLU A 40 10.60 -25.37 -9.75
CA GLU A 40 10.71 -25.70 -11.16
C GLU A 40 10.82 -27.21 -11.24
N LYS A 41 9.67 -27.87 -11.43
CA LYS A 41 9.66 -29.28 -11.78
C LYS A 41 10.41 -29.41 -13.10
N HIS A 42 11.64 -29.90 -13.00
CA HIS A 42 12.44 -30.33 -14.15
C HIS A 42 11.59 -31.30 -14.98
N ILE A 43 11.02 -30.82 -16.08
CA ILE A 43 10.58 -31.70 -17.17
C ILE A 43 11.88 -32.09 -17.87
N GLY A 44 12.47 -33.18 -17.38
CA GLY A 44 13.47 -33.91 -18.13
C GLY A 44 12.76 -34.55 -19.32
N THR A 45 13.08 -34.08 -20.52
CA THR A 45 12.95 -34.88 -21.73
C THR A 45 14.28 -34.82 -22.45
N ASP A 46 14.97 -35.94 -22.35
CA ASP A 46 16.16 -36.39 -23.02
C ASP A 46 16.01 -36.42 -24.55
N GLY A 47 16.95 -35.77 -25.25
CA GLY A 47 17.35 -36.14 -26.61
C GLY A 47 16.98 -35.18 -27.74
N SER A 48 17.95 -34.33 -28.16
CA SER A 48 18.31 -34.07 -29.58
C SER A 48 19.40 -32.97 -29.67
N PRO A 49 20.56 -33.20 -30.31
CA PRO A 49 21.56 -32.17 -30.56
C PRO A 49 21.19 -31.42 -31.85
N ASN A 50 20.20 -30.53 -31.78
CA ASN A 50 20.02 -29.53 -32.82
C ASN A 50 19.66 -28.19 -32.18
N SER A 51 20.49 -27.20 -32.48
CA SER A 51 20.57 -25.89 -31.84
C SER A 51 19.32 -25.03 -32.06
N ILE A 52 18.34 -25.17 -31.18
CA ILE A 52 17.35 -24.11 -30.95
C ILE A 52 17.91 -23.28 -29.80
N ARG A 53 18.23 -22.02 -30.09
CA ARG A 53 18.67 -21.04 -29.10
C ARG A 53 17.66 -21.07 -27.94
N GLU A 54 18.08 -21.58 -26.79
CA GLU A 54 17.38 -21.35 -25.53
C GLU A 54 17.37 -19.83 -25.34
N HIS A 55 16.27 -19.20 -25.71
CA HIS A 55 15.94 -17.91 -25.14
C HIS A 55 15.77 -18.20 -23.65
N GLU A 56 16.79 -17.87 -22.85
CA GLU A 56 16.61 -17.67 -21.41
C GLU A 56 15.47 -16.66 -21.28
N GLU A 57 14.26 -17.15 -21.09
CA GLU A 57 13.13 -16.30 -20.80
C GLU A 57 13.49 -15.57 -19.50
N PRO A 58 13.53 -14.23 -19.49
CA PRO A 58 13.88 -13.51 -18.29
C PRO A 58 12.86 -13.88 -17.21
N LYS A 59 13.29 -14.74 -16.27
CA LYS A 59 12.47 -15.18 -15.13
C LYS A 59 12.08 -13.94 -14.36
N LEU A 60 10.86 -13.48 -14.60
CA LEU A 60 10.33 -12.27 -14.00
C LEU A 60 10.36 -12.45 -12.49
N LYS A 61 11.09 -11.57 -11.80
CA LYS A 61 11.21 -11.60 -10.34
C LYS A 61 9.82 -11.39 -9.76
N ARG A 62 9.17 -12.49 -9.39
CA ARG A 62 7.78 -12.56 -8.96
C ARG A 62 7.64 -12.18 -7.47
N ARG A 63 8.22 -11.02 -7.15
CA ARG A 63 8.28 -10.41 -5.82
C ARG A 63 7.77 -8.97 -5.95
N LEU A 64 6.48 -8.84 -6.28
CA LEU A 64 5.78 -7.57 -6.10
C LEU A 64 5.57 -7.36 -4.60
N LYS A 65 6.03 -6.23 -4.08
CA LYS A 65 5.83 -5.86 -2.66
C LYS A 65 4.34 -5.75 -2.37
N GLY A 66 3.90 -6.04 -1.14
CA GLY A 66 2.48 -5.97 -0.76
C GLY A 66 1.78 -4.67 -1.16
N ARG A 67 2.49 -3.54 -1.13
CA ARG A 67 2.02 -2.23 -1.62
C ARG A 67 1.74 -2.18 -3.12
N GLN A 68 2.54 -2.88 -3.94
CA GLN A 68 2.31 -2.96 -5.40
C GLN A 68 1.10 -3.84 -5.70
N MET A 69 0.92 -4.94 -4.96
CA MET A 69 -0.27 -5.78 -5.03
C MET A 69 -1.53 -4.98 -4.67
N GLY A 70 -1.46 -4.16 -3.62
CA GLY A 70 -2.53 -3.26 -3.20
C GLY A 70 -2.85 -2.19 -4.25
N MET A 71 -1.83 -1.55 -4.85
CA MET A 71 -2.05 -0.60 -5.94
C MET A 71 -2.72 -1.23 -7.17
N ILE A 72 -2.38 -2.49 -7.50
CA ILE A 72 -3.02 -3.22 -8.61
C ILE A 72 -4.50 -3.49 -8.28
N ALA A 73 -4.79 -3.95 -7.06
CA ALA A 73 -6.16 -4.24 -6.63
C ALA A 73 -7.03 -2.97 -6.59
N ILE A 74 -6.51 -1.87 -6.05
CA ILE A 74 -7.20 -0.57 -6.00
C ILE A 74 -7.38 -0.02 -7.43
N GLY A 75 -6.36 -0.09 -8.27
CA GLY A 75 -6.42 0.38 -9.65
C GLY A 75 -7.42 -0.39 -10.51
N GLY A 76 -7.52 -1.71 -10.35
CA GLY A 76 -8.47 -2.55 -11.08
C GLY A 76 -9.92 -2.31 -10.69
N THR A 77 -10.19 -2.15 -9.39
CA THR A 77 -11.55 -1.96 -8.87
C THR A 77 -12.07 -0.54 -9.07
N ILE A 78 -11.24 0.49 -8.84
CA ILE A 78 -11.58 1.89 -9.10
C ILE A 78 -11.66 2.19 -10.61
N GLY A 79 -10.99 1.38 -11.45
CA GLY A 79 -10.98 1.51 -12.92
C GLY A 79 -12.35 1.30 -13.58
N THR A 80 -12.48 0.29 -14.43
CA THR A 80 -13.71 0.07 -15.20
C THR A 80 -14.89 -0.37 -14.33
N GLY A 81 -14.63 -1.02 -13.19
CA GLY A 81 -15.66 -1.55 -12.29
C GLY A 81 -16.56 -0.46 -11.71
N LEU A 82 -15.96 0.56 -11.08
CA LEU A 82 -16.72 1.69 -10.52
C LEU A 82 -17.44 2.46 -11.63
N PHE A 83 -16.80 2.71 -12.77
CA PHE A 83 -17.36 3.57 -13.81
C PHE A 83 -18.54 2.94 -14.58
N ILE A 84 -18.44 1.65 -14.97
CA ILE A 84 -19.52 0.94 -15.68
C ILE A 84 -20.70 0.65 -14.74
N GLY A 85 -20.41 0.28 -13.49
CA GLY A 85 -21.44 -0.01 -12.49
C GLY A 85 -22.13 1.24 -11.96
N SER A 86 -21.39 2.31 -11.67
CA SER A 86 -21.98 3.56 -11.16
C SER A 86 -22.78 4.30 -12.23
N GLY A 87 -22.35 4.31 -13.49
CA GLY A 87 -23.09 4.98 -14.56
C GLY A 87 -24.48 4.38 -14.78
N THR A 88 -24.58 3.06 -14.76
CA THR A 88 -25.86 2.35 -14.88
C THR A 88 -26.73 2.58 -13.63
N THR A 89 -26.16 2.44 -12.45
CA THR A 89 -26.87 2.67 -11.17
C THR A 89 -27.38 4.10 -11.05
N LEU A 90 -26.56 5.08 -11.44
CA LEU A 90 -26.91 6.50 -11.41
C LEU A 90 -28.03 6.83 -12.41
N ALA A 91 -28.01 6.22 -13.60
CA ALA A 91 -29.04 6.40 -14.61
C ALA A 91 -30.39 5.78 -14.22
N THR A 92 -30.38 4.60 -13.60
CA THR A 92 -31.61 3.87 -13.25
C THR A 92 -32.19 4.25 -11.89
N ALA A 93 -31.35 4.47 -10.88
CA ALA A 93 -31.77 4.77 -9.50
C ALA A 93 -31.82 6.27 -9.18
N GLY A 94 -31.25 7.11 -10.05
CA GLY A 94 -31.06 8.54 -9.80
C GLY A 94 -29.99 8.84 -8.73
N PRO A 95 -29.59 10.11 -8.58
CA PRO A 95 -28.46 10.50 -7.72
C PRO A 95 -28.67 10.19 -6.23
N ALA A 96 -29.90 10.30 -5.73
CA ALA A 96 -30.22 9.94 -4.35
C ALA A 96 -30.23 8.41 -4.14
N GLY A 97 -30.78 7.66 -5.10
CA GLY A 97 -30.87 6.20 -5.02
C GLY A 97 -29.51 5.51 -5.11
N SER A 98 -28.62 5.99 -5.97
CA SER A 98 -27.24 5.45 -6.08
C SER A 98 -26.42 5.65 -4.81
N LEU A 99 -26.65 6.76 -4.10
CA LEU A 99 -25.90 7.12 -2.89
C LEU A 99 -26.35 6.26 -1.70
N VAL A 100 -27.66 6.06 -1.53
CA VAL A 100 -28.21 5.15 -0.52
C VAL A 100 -27.79 3.70 -0.80
N ALA A 101 -27.82 3.25 -2.05
CA ALA A 101 -27.40 1.90 -2.41
C ALA A 101 -25.93 1.62 -2.05
N TYR A 102 -25.02 2.56 -2.35
CA TYR A 102 -23.60 2.43 -1.97
C TYR A 102 -23.39 2.43 -0.46
N LEU A 103 -24.16 3.23 0.29
CA LEU A 103 -24.10 3.24 1.76
C LEU A 103 -24.60 1.93 2.38
N VAL A 104 -25.69 1.38 1.86
CA VAL A 104 -26.23 0.09 2.35
C VAL A 104 -25.28 -1.05 2.00
N ILE A 105 -24.82 -1.14 0.75
CA ILE A 105 -23.88 -2.19 0.31
C ILE A 105 -22.55 -2.12 1.07
N GLY A 106 -22.03 -0.91 1.32
CA GLY A 106 -20.78 -0.72 2.05
C GLY A 106 -20.90 -0.87 3.58
N SER A 107 -22.12 -0.91 4.12
CA SER A 107 -22.37 -1.11 5.56
C SER A 107 -22.79 -2.54 5.92
N MET A 108 -23.17 -3.36 4.93
CA MET A 108 -23.37 -4.81 5.10
C MET A 108 -22.04 -5.55 5.19
#